data_AF-A0A241XDW1-F1
#
_entry.id   AF-A0A241XDW1-F1
#
_cell.length_a   1.000
_cell.length_b   1.000
_cell.length_c   1.000
_cell.angle_alpha   90.00
_cell.angle_beta   90.00
_cell.angle_gamma   90.00
#
_symmetry.space_group_name_H-M   'P 1'
#
loop_
_entity.id
_entity.type
_entity.pdbx_description
1 polymer ?
#
loop_
_entity_poly.entity_id
_entity_poly.type
_entity_poly.pdbx_seq_one_letter_code
_entity_poly.pdbx_strand_id
1 'polypeptide(L)' 'MYSDYRINDRWLAWKASRAALRVELPAKRSYSMYATKHECHAFNDAIEKVKEALRQAGIEVAP' A
#
# COMPACT_ATOMS: atom_id res chain seq x y z
N MET A 1 -8.41 31.65 22.09
CA MET A 1 -8.38 30.18 21.88
C MET A 1 -7.21 29.91 20.94
N TYR A 2 -6.03 29.57 21.47
CA TYR A 2 -4.86 29.30 20.63
C TYR A 2 -5.07 27.95 19.95
N SER A 3 -5.55 27.95 18.71
CA SER A 3 -5.44 26.77 17.85
C SER A 3 -3.95 26.47 17.70
N ASP A 4 -3.50 25.34 18.21
CA ASP A 4 -2.09 24.94 18.13
C ASP A 4 -1.74 24.64 16.66
N TYR A 5 -1.36 25.69 15.93
CA TYR A 5 -1.00 25.65 14.51
C TYR A 5 0.05 24.59 14.21
N ARG A 6 0.91 24.27 15.21
CA ARG A 6 1.96 23.24 15.07
C ARG A 6 1.38 21.84 14.90
N ILE A 7 0.23 21.55 15.52
CA ILE A 7 -0.45 20.25 15.35
C ILE A 7 -0.99 20.15 13.92
N ASN A 8 -1.58 21.23 13.40
CA ASN A 8 -2.12 21.25 12.05
C ASN A 8 -1.01 21.10 11.00
N ASP A 9 0.12 21.82 11.18
CA ASP A 9 1.27 21.70 10.28
C ASP A 9 1.91 20.32 10.31
N ARG A 10 2.04 19.70 11.50
CA ARG A 10 2.53 18.31 11.63
C ARG A 10 1.60 17.31 10.95
N TRP A 11 0.29 17.50 11.07
CA TRP A 11 -0.71 16.68 10.38
C TRP A 11 -0.64 16.83 8.86
N LEU A 12 -0.48 18.06 8.36
CA LEU A 12 -0.30 18.35 6.94
C LEU A 12 1.01 17.75 6.39
N ALA A 13 2.12 17.89 7.12
CA ALA A 13 3.40 17.30 6.77
C ALA A 13 3.34 15.76 6.75
N TRP A 14 2.67 15.14 7.74
CA TRP A 14 2.43 13.71 7.77
C TRP A 14 1.63 13.23 6.54
N LYS A 15 0.53 13.91 6.21
CA LYS A 15 -0.26 13.60 4.99
C LYS A 15 0.58 13.76 3.71
N ALA A 16 1.35 14.85 3.59
CA ALA A 16 2.19 15.12 2.42
C ALA A 16 3.28 14.06 2.24
N SER A 17 3.93 13.63 3.33
CA SER A 17 4.95 12.58 3.28
C SER A 17 4.41 11.25 2.76
N ARG A 18 3.15 10.91 3.04
CA ARG A 18 2.52 9.67 2.58
C ARG A 18 1.98 9.77 1.16
N ALA A 19 1.50 10.94 0.75
CA ALA A 19 1.07 11.20 -0.63
C ALA A 19 2.24 11.12 -1.63
N ALA A 20 3.48 11.38 -1.18
CA ALA A 20 4.67 11.25 -2.00
C ALA A 20 5.18 9.80 -2.16
N LEU A 21 4.65 8.84 -1.38
CA LEU A 21 5.10 7.45 -1.42
C LEU A 21 4.32 6.68 -2.48
N ARG A 22 5.03 6.22 -3.51
CA ARG A 22 4.56 5.20 -4.44
C ARG A 22 5.14 3.86 -4.03
N VAL A 23 4.26 2.91 -3.73
CA VAL A 23 4.66 1.55 -3.37
C VAL A 23 4.52 0.65 -4.59
N GLU A 24 5.62 0.02 -4.99
CA GLU A 24 5.61 -1.04 -6.02
C GLU A 24 5.31 -2.38 -5.35
N LEU A 25 4.26 -3.06 -5.82
CA LEU A 25 3.93 -4.40 -5.36
C LEU A 25 4.58 -5.45 -6.27
N PRO A 26 4.99 -6.61 -5.70
CA PRO A 26 5.50 -7.70 -6.50
C PRO A 26 4.44 -8.18 -7.51
N ALA A 27 4.90 -8.55 -8.70
CA ALA A 27 4.03 -9.08 -9.75
C ALA A 27 3.31 -10.35 -9.30
N LYS A 28 2.09 -10.55 -9.80
CA LYS A 28 1.33 -11.77 -9.55
C LYS A 28 2.12 -12.98 -10.03
N ARG A 29 2.15 -14.02 -9.20
CA ARG A 29 2.84 -15.27 -9.52
C ARG A 29 2.00 -16.04 -10.53
N SER A 30 2.61 -16.39 -11.66
CA SER A 30 2.02 -17.26 -12.67
C SER A 30 2.24 -18.73 -12.31
N TYR A 31 1.29 -19.59 -12.71
CA TYR A 31 1.45 -21.03 -12.57
C TYR A 31 2.68 -21.49 -13.34
N SER A 32 3.48 -22.35 -12.70
CA SER A 32 4.60 -23.02 -13.33
C SER A 32 4.68 -24.46 -12.83
N MET A 33 5.49 -25.27 -13.49
CA MET A 33 5.75 -26.65 -13.07
C MET A 33 6.26 -26.76 -11.62
N TYR A 34 6.83 -25.67 -11.08
CA TYR A 34 7.42 -25.60 -9.74
C TYR A 34 6.59 -24.81 -8.72
N ALA A 35 5.44 -24.26 -9.13
CA ALA A 35 4.61 -23.45 -8.26
C ALA A 35 3.20 -24.03 -8.22
N THR A 36 2.87 -24.67 -7.10
CA THR A 36 1.59 -25.34 -6.91
C THR A 36 0.45 -24.32 -7.00
N LYS A 37 -0.67 -24.70 -7.61
CA LYS A 37 -1.83 -23.83 -7.83
C LYS A 37 -2.26 -23.09 -6.56
N HIS A 38 -2.23 -23.78 -5.42
CA HIS A 38 -2.64 -23.26 -4.12
C HIS A 38 -1.70 -22.17 -3.57
N GLU A 39 -0.39 -22.32 -3.73
CA GLU A 39 0.61 -21.36 -3.28
C GLU A 39 0.58 -20.07 -4.10
N CYS A 40 0.35 -20.18 -5.41
CA CYS A 40 0.19 -19.02 -6.28
C CYS A 40 -1.09 -18.23 -5.95
N HIS A 41 -2.20 -18.93 -5.66
CA HIS A 41 -3.45 -18.28 -5.24
C HIS A 41 -3.28 -17.54 -3.92
N ALA A 42 -2.74 -18.20 -2.89
CA ALA A 42 -2.55 -17.57 -1.58
C ALA A 42 -1.64 -16.33 -1.66
N PHE A 43 -0.57 -16.39 -2.46
CA PHE A 43 0.33 -15.27 -2.68
C PHE A 43 -0.36 -14.11 -3.41
N ASN A 44 -1.09 -14.40 -4.49
CA ASN A 44 -1.80 -13.38 -5.26
C ASN A 44 -2.94 -12.73 -4.45
N ASP A 45 -3.65 -13.51 -3.64
CA ASP A 45 -4.70 -13.00 -2.74
C ASP A 45 -4.11 -12.10 -1.64
N ALA A 46 -2.92 -12.43 -1.12
CA ALA A 46 -2.21 -11.59 -0.16
C ALA A 46 -1.78 -10.26 -0.81
N ILE A 47 -1.28 -10.27 -2.04
CA ILE A 47 -0.94 -9.05 -2.79
C ILE A 47 -2.15 -8.14 -2.96
N GLU A 48 -3.32 -8.68 -3.33
CA GLU A 48 -4.54 -7.88 -3.48
C GLU A 48 -5.00 -7.28 -2.15
N LYS A 49 -4.94 -8.04 -1.04
CA LYS A 49 -5.25 -7.51 0.29
C LYS A 49 -4.33 -6.37 0.70
N VAL A 50 -3.03 -6.50 0.41
CA VAL A 50 -2.04 -5.44 0.69
C VAL A 50 -2.30 -4.22 -0.18
N LYS A 51 -2.61 -4.41 -1.47
CA LYS A 51 -2.98 -3.32 -2.39
C LYS A 51 -4.18 -2.52 -1.88
N GLU A 52 -5.21 -3.21 -1.41
CA GLU A 52 -6.41 -2.58 -0.86
C GLU A 52 -6.11 -1.83 0.45
N ALA A 53 -5.33 -2.44 1.36
CA ALA A 53 -4.92 -1.80 2.62
C ALA A 53 -4.07 -0.54 2.38
N LEU A 54 -3.18 -0.55 1.39
CA LEU A 54 -2.37 0.61 1.02
C LEU A 54 -3.24 1.74 0.45
N ARG A 55 -4.23 1.42 -0.39
CA ARG A 55 -5.21 2.40 -0.89
C ARG A 55 -6.05 3.01 0.23
N GLN A 56 -6.53 2.20 1.16
CA GLN A 56 -7.27 2.69 2.34
C GLN A 56 -6.39 3.59 3.22
N ALA A 57 -5.10 3.32 3.31
CA ALA A 57 -4.13 4.16 4.01
C ALA A 57 -3.72 5.43 3.24
N GLY A 58 -4.31 5.68 2.07
CA GLY A 58 -4.04 6.84 1.22
C GLY A 58 -2.67 6.80 0.53
N ILE A 59 -2.08 5.61 0.37
CA ILE A 59 -0.80 5.42 -0.31
C ILE A 59 -1.06 5.03 -1.77
N GLU A 60 -0.36 5.68 -2.69
CA GLU A 60 -0.44 5.36 -4.12
C GLU A 60 0.30 4.04 -4.39
N VAL A 61 -0.38 3.09 -5.01
CA VAL A 61 0.22 1.81 -5.42
C VAL A 61 0.51 1.89 -6.91
N ALA A 62 1.77 1.70 -7.28
CA ALA A 62 2.19 1.67 -8.67
C ALA A 62 1.55 0.46 -9.40
N PRO A 63 1.22 0.60 -10.69
CA PRO A 63 0.57 -0.46 -11.48
C PRO A 63 1.44 -1.70 -11.65
#